data_AF-A0A6S5RQA0-F1
#
_entry.id   AF-A0A6S5RQA0-F1
#
_cell.length_a   1.000
_cell.length_b   1.000
_cell.length_c   1.000
_cell.angle_alpha   90.00
_cell.angle_beta   90.00
_cell.angle_gamma   90.00
#
_symmetry.space_group_name_H-M   'P 1'
#
loop_
_entity.id
_entity.type
_entity.pdbx_description
1 polymer ?
#
loop_
_entity_poly.entity_id
_entity_poly.type
_entity_poly.pdbx_seq_one_letter_code
_entity_poly.pdbx_strand_id
1 'polypeptide(L)'
;MTEPRVLFWPWHGLLYENRLILPNGQSRAHPMPDQSDFAVSNPGDTHLIRVAGVPPITPEEAAQAPDGGEYWAGTALLSGTDLYGQRLNGWIYQAPSGSNWWLRLENLSVGASSTTGRFRIRRFGVAGGDPGEFVQYFTLPYGASSLFERRQVGVDLRSANSDRLQLHAVSATGRHAVLALTAANNIAQRPLDQRPRAYRYYLASVTGEGQELLVAITPLYGVDDIAPESITTRPPGYVTLRFTQAPTEISRVPYEQNGQLAGYDVTYSLDSPGSLEPYAWTTEYTTPGTYTGLYRRMLSVDFDGETPVPVWAQVSYTCEVEAPAFTQATIEPRVVRERFASIGYDEVLVAGRYRSTGGGAVHAQINVTVGAWSMSLQMEATSELDTGILRYAVDSWPIAPATNTYTLTSALGGHSYAEAVRPERMQPYLGAGLSHDGATRQPLISIYHGRTIILLDLYSNNLVGVCAQVADGPLVHVGAATRLTFQSMAGESTPSTASYGSYNPVTGQAVIGALNPVNWI
;
A
#
# COMPACT_ATOMS: atom_id res chain seq x y z
N MET A 1 6.24 55.05 12.49
CA MET A 1 7.38 54.10 12.44
C MET A 1 6.83 52.74 12.78
N THR A 2 6.83 51.81 11.83
CA THR A 2 6.46 50.41 12.08
C THR A 2 7.53 49.77 12.94
N GLU A 3 7.13 49.03 13.97
CA GLU A 3 8.08 48.25 14.77
C GLU A 3 8.90 47.30 13.87
N PRO A 4 10.20 47.13 14.14
CA PRO A 4 11.01 46.18 13.38
C PRO A 4 10.44 44.77 13.54
N ARG A 5 9.97 44.20 12.44
CA ARG A 5 9.37 42.87 12.37
C ARG A 5 10.49 41.81 12.34
N VAL A 6 10.44 40.87 13.28
CA VAL A 6 11.35 39.71 13.29
C VAL A 6 10.87 38.70 12.25
N LEU A 7 11.59 38.62 11.13
CA LEU A 7 11.29 37.70 10.04
C LEU A 7 12.01 36.35 10.18
N PHE A 8 13.08 36.34 10.98
CA PHE A 8 13.99 35.21 11.11
C PHE A 8 14.15 34.80 12.58
N TRP A 9 14.22 33.49 12.78
CA TRP A 9 14.48 32.88 14.08
C TRP A 9 15.70 31.96 13.95
N PRO A 10 16.82 32.27 14.64
CA PRO A 10 18.12 31.61 14.43
C PRO A 10 18.21 30.18 14.99
N TRP A 11 17.07 29.59 15.31
CA TRP A 11 16.96 28.29 15.99
C TRP A 11 16.12 27.28 15.21
N HIS A 12 15.77 27.60 13.96
CA HIS A 12 15.14 26.63 13.07
C HIS A 12 16.21 25.82 12.33
N GLY A 13 15.97 24.51 12.17
CA GLY A 13 16.91 23.65 11.48
C GLY A 13 16.69 22.16 11.70
N LEU A 14 17.56 21.38 11.06
CA LEU A 14 17.57 19.93 11.21
C LEU A 14 18.16 19.56 12.56
N LEU A 15 17.42 18.80 13.35
CA LEU A 15 17.88 18.21 14.58
C LEU A 15 18.33 16.77 14.34
N TYR A 16 19.64 16.52 14.51
CA TYR A 16 20.26 15.21 14.31
C TYR A 16 21.39 15.01 15.32
N GLU A 17 21.48 13.81 15.92
CA GLU A 17 22.55 13.46 16.89
C GLU A 17 22.73 14.49 18.04
N ASN A 18 21.63 14.97 18.64
CA ASN A 18 21.62 16.01 19.68
C ASN A 18 22.26 17.35 19.22
N ARG A 19 22.23 17.62 17.92
CA ARG A 19 22.69 18.88 17.32
C ARG A 19 21.63 19.47 16.42
N LEU A 20 21.33 20.74 16.66
CA LEU A 20 20.58 21.57 15.72
C LEU A 20 21.56 22.08 14.67
N ILE A 21 21.41 21.59 13.44
CA ILE A 21 22.13 22.04 12.26
C ILE A 21 21.35 23.22 11.68
N LEU A 22 21.95 24.39 11.76
CA LEU A 22 21.37 25.63 11.32
C LEU A 22 21.47 25.80 9.80
N PRO A 23 20.58 26.61 9.21
CA PRO A 23 20.69 27.18 7.86
C PRO A 23 22.09 27.46 7.31
N ASN A 24 22.95 28.05 8.13
CA ASN A 24 24.29 28.49 7.75
C ASN A 24 25.36 27.38 7.89
N GLY A 25 24.95 26.12 8.12
CA GLY A 25 25.83 24.98 8.33
C GLY A 25 26.46 24.91 9.73
N GLN A 26 26.24 25.89 10.60
CA GLN A 26 26.69 25.81 11.99
C GLN A 26 25.85 24.80 12.76
N SER A 27 26.42 24.20 13.80
CA SER A 27 25.70 23.30 14.68
C SER A 27 25.69 23.80 16.11
N ARG A 28 24.60 23.56 16.83
CA ARG A 28 24.46 23.87 18.25
C ARG A 28 23.98 22.64 18.99
N ALA A 29 24.47 22.43 20.21
CA ALA A 29 23.93 21.39 21.07
C ALA A 29 22.45 21.67 21.34
N HIS A 30 21.61 20.67 21.09
CA HIS A 30 20.18 20.76 21.33
C HIS A 30 19.68 19.36 21.71
N PRO A 31 18.92 19.19 22.81
CA PRO A 31 18.42 17.89 23.19
C PRO A 31 17.53 17.32 22.07
N MET A 32 17.73 16.04 21.73
CA MET A 32 16.75 15.30 20.92
C MET A 32 15.44 15.17 21.70
N PRO A 33 14.30 15.09 20.99
CA PRO A 33 13.08 14.55 21.57
C PRO A 33 13.36 13.25 22.30
N ASP A 34 12.73 13.08 23.47
CA ASP A 34 12.97 12.01 24.45
C ASP A 34 13.48 10.71 23.82
N GLN A 35 14.70 10.31 24.21
CA GLN A 35 15.40 9.11 23.72
C GLN A 35 14.97 7.81 24.43
N SER A 36 13.85 7.80 25.15
CA SER A 36 13.40 6.57 25.82
C SER A 36 13.31 5.40 24.84
N ASP A 37 13.68 4.19 25.31
CA ASP A 37 13.84 2.94 24.53
C ASP A 37 12.56 2.43 23.83
N PHE A 38 11.50 3.23 23.86
CA PHE A 38 10.26 2.98 23.17
C PHE A 38 9.82 4.28 22.50
N ALA A 39 9.29 4.18 21.28
CA ALA A 39 8.73 5.26 20.46
C ALA A 39 7.61 6.09 21.14
N VAL A 40 7.92 6.77 22.25
CA VAL A 40 7.05 7.73 22.94
C VAL A 40 7.18 9.10 22.27
N SER A 41 8.31 9.39 21.61
CA SER A 41 8.63 10.70 21.04
C SER A 41 8.31 10.86 19.54
N ASN A 42 7.78 9.82 18.88
CA ASN A 42 7.50 9.80 17.43
C ASN A 42 8.63 10.45 16.59
N PRO A 43 9.87 9.92 16.66
CA PRO A 43 11.04 10.56 16.08
C PRO A 43 10.93 10.75 14.56
N GLY A 44 10.79 11.99 14.10
CA GLY A 44 10.61 12.34 12.69
C GLY A 44 9.33 13.10 12.41
N ASP A 45 8.37 13.06 13.33
CA ASP A 45 7.13 13.80 13.20
C ASP A 45 7.40 15.31 13.32
N THR A 46 6.77 16.10 12.47
CA THR A 46 6.95 17.55 12.46
C THR A 46 5.63 18.20 12.07
N HIS A 47 5.09 19.05 12.94
CA HIS A 47 3.82 19.73 12.71
C HIS A 47 4.03 21.23 12.59
N LEU A 48 3.48 21.82 11.53
CA LEU A 48 3.48 23.26 11.33
C LEU A 48 2.38 23.89 12.18
N ILE A 49 2.76 24.77 13.09
CA ILE A 49 1.82 25.62 13.83
C ILE A 49 2.04 27.07 13.44
N ARG A 50 0.98 27.88 13.50
CA ARG A 50 1.09 29.33 13.44
C ARG A 50 1.67 29.86 14.73
N VAL A 51 2.08 31.13 14.75
CA VAL A 51 2.48 31.86 15.96
C VAL A 51 1.51 33.02 16.14
N ALA A 52 0.75 33.01 17.23
CA ALA A 52 -0.26 34.03 17.48
C ALA A 52 0.37 35.42 17.66
N GLY A 53 -0.32 36.44 17.16
CA GLY A 53 0.14 37.83 17.25
C GLY A 53 1.30 38.19 16.31
N VAL A 54 1.87 37.20 15.60
CA VAL A 54 2.92 37.44 14.61
C VAL A 54 2.32 37.20 13.22
N PRO A 55 2.20 38.25 12.37
CA PRO A 55 1.70 38.08 11.01
C PRO A 55 2.53 37.05 10.22
N PRO A 56 1.90 36.23 9.36
CA PRO A 56 2.62 35.32 8.48
C PRO A 56 3.41 36.10 7.44
N ILE A 57 4.50 35.50 6.96
CA ILE A 57 5.34 36.06 5.89
C ILE A 57 4.50 36.30 4.64
N THR A 58 4.66 37.45 4.00
CA THR A 58 4.00 37.73 2.71
C THR A 58 4.78 37.10 1.55
N PRO A 59 4.15 36.88 0.38
CA PRO A 59 4.88 36.38 -0.79
C PRO A 59 6.10 37.23 -1.18
N GLU A 60 6.03 38.55 -0.99
CA GLU A 60 7.14 39.48 -1.26
C GLU A 60 8.29 39.30 -0.26
N GLU A 61 7.98 39.06 1.01
CA GLU A 61 8.98 38.74 2.03
C GLU A 61 9.58 37.36 1.80
N ALA A 62 8.77 36.38 1.40
CA ALA A 62 9.25 35.04 1.06
C ALA A 62 10.22 35.06 -0.13
N ALA A 63 9.96 35.90 -1.14
CA ALA A 63 10.85 36.08 -2.29
C ALA A 63 12.20 36.75 -1.93
N GLN A 64 12.30 37.38 -0.76
CA GLN A 64 13.52 38.00 -0.24
C GLN A 64 14.25 37.12 0.78
N ALA A 65 13.70 35.94 1.09
CA ALA A 65 14.31 35.04 2.05
C ALA A 65 15.69 34.57 1.52
N PRO A 66 16.75 34.60 2.36
CA PRO A 66 18.06 34.13 1.97
C PRO A 66 18.07 32.61 1.80
N ASP A 67 18.91 32.12 0.88
CA ASP A 67 19.13 30.69 0.70
C ASP A 67 19.56 30.04 2.04
N GLY A 68 18.78 29.05 2.47
CA GLY A 68 19.03 28.28 3.69
C GLY A 68 18.32 28.79 4.94
N GLY A 69 17.84 30.03 4.99
CA GLY A 69 17.23 30.63 6.18
C GLY A 69 15.90 31.27 5.86
N GLU A 70 14.89 30.43 5.58
CA GLU A 70 13.52 30.88 5.32
C GLU A 70 13.08 31.87 6.38
N TYR A 71 12.26 32.84 5.99
CA TYR A 71 11.54 33.61 6.99
C TYR A 71 10.53 32.68 7.66
N TRP A 72 10.32 32.83 8.97
CA TRP A 72 9.41 32.00 9.79
C TRP A 72 8.45 32.87 10.61
N ALA A 73 8.34 34.16 10.27
CA ALA A 73 7.41 35.04 10.96
C ALA A 73 5.99 34.45 10.90
N GLY A 74 5.38 34.25 12.07
CA GLY A 74 4.02 33.74 12.17
C GLY A 74 3.90 32.21 12.11
N THR A 75 5.01 31.46 12.10
CA THR A 75 5.02 29.99 12.12
C THR A 75 6.09 29.40 13.04
N ALA A 76 5.88 28.16 13.48
CA ALA A 76 6.85 27.36 14.24
C ALA A 76 6.63 25.86 13.97
N LEU A 77 7.63 25.04 14.25
CA LEU A 77 7.53 23.58 14.16
C LEU A 77 7.39 22.94 15.55
N LEU A 78 6.45 22.01 15.64
CA LEU A 78 6.35 21.05 16.74
C LEU A 78 7.08 19.78 16.31
N SER A 79 8.25 19.53 16.88
CA SER A 79 9.05 18.32 16.64
C SER A 79 8.51 17.16 17.48
N GLY A 80 7.75 16.25 16.87
CA GLY A 80 7.05 15.16 17.55
C GLY A 80 6.05 15.65 18.57
N THR A 81 6.51 15.90 19.80
CA THR A 81 5.71 16.53 20.85
C THR A 81 6.51 17.57 21.65
N ASP A 82 7.56 18.11 21.07
CA ASP A 82 8.48 19.05 21.70
C ASP A 82 8.58 20.36 20.91
N LEU A 83 8.81 21.47 21.62
CA LEU A 83 9.03 22.79 21.04
C LEU A 83 10.28 23.39 21.69
N TYR A 84 11.30 23.68 20.88
CA TYR A 84 12.60 24.21 21.33
C TYR A 84 13.23 23.41 22.49
N GLY A 85 13.15 22.08 22.40
CA GLY A 85 13.73 21.16 23.39
C GLY A 85 12.92 21.05 24.69
N GLN A 86 11.75 21.68 24.76
CA GLN A 86 10.82 21.51 25.87
C GLN A 86 9.68 20.58 25.49
N ARG A 87 9.39 19.66 26.41
CA ARG A 87 8.36 18.65 26.20
C ARG A 87 6.95 19.20 26.35
N LEU A 88 6.18 19.13 25.28
CA LEU A 88 4.77 19.53 25.26
C LEU A 88 3.84 18.35 25.53
N ASN A 89 4.10 17.13 25.06
CA ASN A 89 3.16 15.99 25.20
C ASN A 89 1.72 16.38 24.81
N GLY A 90 1.59 17.13 23.72
CA GLY A 90 0.36 17.85 23.40
C GLY A 90 0.63 18.89 22.31
N TRP A 91 -0.27 19.85 22.18
CA TRP A 91 -0.17 20.89 21.15
C TRP A 91 -0.54 22.27 21.70
N ILE A 92 -0.28 23.30 20.88
CA ILE A 92 -0.64 24.68 21.19
C ILE A 92 -1.87 25.07 20.38
N TYR A 93 -2.92 25.51 21.07
CA TYR A 93 -4.12 26.11 20.47
C TYR A 93 -4.05 27.63 20.52
N GLN A 94 -4.45 28.24 19.42
CA GLN A 94 -4.55 29.68 19.25
C GLN A 94 -6.00 30.11 19.28
N ALA A 95 -6.42 30.70 20.39
CA ALA A 95 -7.76 31.22 20.51
C ALA A 95 -7.99 32.40 19.54
N PRO A 96 -9.21 32.60 19.01
CA PRO A 96 -9.55 33.76 18.20
C PRO A 96 -9.19 35.12 18.82
N SER A 97 -9.20 35.23 20.15
CA SER A 97 -8.71 36.43 20.88
C SER A 97 -7.19 36.67 20.79
N GLY A 98 -6.44 35.81 20.10
CA GLY A 98 -4.97 35.87 20.00
C GLY A 98 -4.26 35.22 21.18
N SER A 99 -5.00 34.50 22.02
CA SER A 99 -4.54 34.04 23.32
C SER A 99 -4.16 32.55 23.26
N ASN A 100 -2.95 32.19 23.70
CA ASN A 100 -2.39 30.85 23.49
C ASN A 100 -2.64 29.90 24.66
N TRP A 101 -2.93 28.64 24.33
CA TRP A 101 -3.18 27.56 25.28
C TRP A 101 -2.37 26.33 24.91
N TRP A 102 -1.73 25.73 25.90
CA TRP A 102 -1.11 24.42 25.80
C TRP A 102 -2.10 23.37 26.27
N LEU A 103 -2.39 22.42 25.38
CA LEU A 103 -3.27 21.28 25.63
C LEU A 103 -2.39 20.04 25.76
N ARG A 104 -2.12 19.63 27.00
CA ARG A 104 -1.28 18.48 27.30
C ARG A 104 -2.11 17.25 27.61
N LEU A 105 -1.78 16.12 27.00
CA LEU A 105 -2.33 14.81 27.35
C LEU A 105 -1.64 14.26 28.60
N GLU A 106 -2.42 13.87 29.61
CA GLU A 106 -1.92 13.30 30.86
C GLU A 106 -2.74 12.09 31.32
N ASN A 107 -2.14 11.25 32.17
CA ASN A 107 -2.77 10.08 32.80
C ASN A 107 -3.50 9.18 31.79
N LEU A 108 -2.89 8.99 30.61
CA LEU A 108 -3.46 8.17 29.55
C LEU A 108 -3.44 6.69 29.97
N SER A 109 -4.57 6.02 29.78
CA SER A 109 -4.74 4.60 30.02
C SER A 109 -5.56 3.97 28.90
N VAL A 110 -4.97 3.02 28.18
CA VAL A 110 -5.67 2.22 27.17
C VAL A 110 -6.11 0.92 27.84
N GLY A 111 -7.39 0.85 28.21
CA GLY A 111 -8.02 -0.34 28.78
C GLY A 111 -8.47 -1.33 27.71
N ALA A 112 -9.12 -2.43 28.10
CA ALA A 112 -9.58 -3.45 27.15
C ALA A 112 -10.69 -2.96 26.21
N SER A 113 -11.59 -2.08 26.69
CA SER A 113 -12.77 -1.62 25.95
C SER A 113 -12.89 -0.10 25.87
N SER A 114 -12.05 0.64 26.57
CA SER A 114 -12.07 2.11 26.58
C SER A 114 -10.68 2.68 26.79
N THR A 115 -10.51 3.93 26.39
CA THR A 115 -9.30 4.70 26.66
C THR A 115 -9.68 5.90 27.49
N THR A 116 -8.99 6.12 28.60
CA THR A 116 -9.24 7.25 29.50
C THR A 116 -8.00 8.13 29.61
N GLY A 117 -8.23 9.38 29.98
CA GLY A 117 -7.15 10.34 30.19
C GLY A 117 -7.70 11.69 30.61
N ARG A 118 -6.81 12.67 30.63
CA ARG A 118 -7.19 14.07 30.86
C ARG A 118 -6.33 15.01 30.03
N PHE A 119 -6.91 16.15 29.69
CA PHE A 119 -6.17 17.32 29.25
C PHE A 119 -5.79 18.16 30.45
N ARG A 120 -4.52 18.54 30.54
CA ARG A 120 -4.09 19.69 31.32
C ARG A 120 -4.04 20.88 30.37
N ILE A 121 -4.90 21.86 30.61
CA ILE A 121 -5.11 23.01 29.73
C ILE A 121 -4.55 24.23 30.46
N ARG A 122 -3.52 24.85 29.88
CA ARG A 122 -2.79 25.94 30.53
C ARG A 122 -2.50 27.07 29.55
N ARG A 123 -2.56 28.32 30.01
CA ARG A 123 -1.99 29.46 29.26
C ARG A 123 -0.54 29.20 28.84
N PHE A 124 -0.23 29.46 27.57
CA PHE A 124 1.10 29.27 26.99
C PHE A 124 1.74 30.61 26.60
N GLY A 125 3.06 30.74 26.78
CA GLY A 125 3.82 31.94 26.38
C GLY A 125 3.58 33.21 27.21
N VAL A 126 2.99 33.10 28.41
CA VAL A 126 2.78 34.25 29.30
C VAL A 126 3.99 34.44 30.22
N ALA A 127 4.62 35.62 30.15
CA ALA A 127 5.71 35.99 31.05
C ALA A 127 5.16 36.73 32.28
N GLY A 128 5.32 36.13 33.47
CA GLY A 128 4.87 36.72 34.74
C GLY A 128 3.35 36.71 34.92
N GLY A 129 2.84 35.81 35.75
CA GLY A 129 1.42 35.68 36.08
C GLY A 129 1.05 34.25 36.46
N ASP A 130 -0.10 34.06 37.12
CA ASP A 130 -0.65 32.73 37.39
C ASP A 130 -1.36 32.25 36.12
N PRO A 131 -0.81 31.28 35.37
CA PRO A 131 -1.39 30.87 34.12
C PRO A 131 -2.74 30.23 34.42
N GLY A 132 -3.82 30.76 33.85
CA GLY A 132 -5.12 30.06 33.90
C GLY A 132 -4.90 28.59 33.52
N GLU A 133 -5.21 27.70 34.46
CA GLU A 133 -4.96 26.27 34.36
C GLU A 133 -6.17 25.52 34.87
N PHE A 134 -6.60 24.51 34.13
CA PHE A 134 -7.62 23.57 34.57
C PHE A 134 -7.44 22.22 33.87
N VAL A 135 -8.19 21.23 34.33
CA VAL A 135 -8.12 19.86 33.87
C VAL A 135 -9.46 19.45 33.30
N GLN A 136 -9.45 18.79 32.14
CA GLN A 136 -10.63 18.20 31.52
C GLN A 136 -10.43 16.70 31.33
N TYR A 137 -11.27 15.89 31.95
CA TYR A 137 -11.23 14.43 31.81
C TYR A 137 -11.96 13.98 30.54
N PHE A 138 -11.52 12.86 29.97
CA PHE A 138 -12.21 12.23 28.84
C PHE A 138 -12.19 10.70 28.93
N THR A 139 -13.18 10.11 28.26
CA THR A 139 -13.29 8.66 28.02
C THR A 139 -13.64 8.44 26.56
N LEU A 140 -12.85 7.65 25.86
CA LEU A 140 -13.07 7.24 24.48
C LEU A 140 -13.67 5.83 24.46
N PRO A 141 -14.58 5.54 23.50
CA PRO A 141 -15.37 4.30 23.48
C PRO A 141 -14.58 3.07 23.00
N TYR A 142 -13.28 3.18 22.75
CA TYR A 142 -12.43 2.07 22.31
C TYR A 142 -11.12 2.02 23.11
N GLY A 143 -10.67 0.80 23.37
CA GLY A 143 -9.46 0.48 24.10
C GLY A 143 -8.40 -0.19 23.22
N ALA A 144 -7.75 -1.20 23.77
CA ALA A 144 -6.73 -2.01 23.11
C ALA A 144 -7.27 -2.73 21.87
N SER A 145 -6.44 -2.84 20.85
CA SER A 145 -6.75 -3.54 19.61
C SER A 145 -6.86 -5.05 19.80
N SER A 146 -7.89 -5.66 19.21
CA SER A 146 -8.04 -7.12 19.11
C SER A 146 -6.98 -7.74 18.18
N LEU A 147 -6.75 -9.05 18.30
CA LEU A 147 -5.82 -9.76 17.39
C LEU A 147 -6.20 -9.64 15.91
N PHE A 148 -7.51 -9.51 15.61
CA PHE A 148 -7.99 -9.30 14.26
C PHE A 148 -7.61 -7.92 13.74
N GLU A 149 -7.91 -6.86 14.51
CA GLU A 149 -7.54 -5.48 14.17
C GLU A 149 -6.03 -5.33 14.00
N ARG A 150 -5.24 -5.96 14.88
CA ARG A 150 -3.78 -5.96 14.81
C ARG A 150 -3.26 -6.55 13.48
N ARG A 151 -3.87 -7.62 12.98
CA ARG A 151 -3.50 -8.20 11.67
C ARG A 151 -3.84 -7.26 10.51
N GLN A 152 -4.97 -6.55 10.58
CA GLN A 152 -5.40 -5.61 9.54
C GLN A 152 -4.41 -4.45 9.37
N VAL A 153 -3.74 -4.01 10.44
CA VAL A 153 -2.73 -2.92 10.40
C VAL A 153 -1.28 -3.41 10.52
N GLY A 154 -1.06 -4.72 10.64
CA GLY A 154 0.27 -5.35 10.62
C GLY A 154 1.06 -5.19 11.92
N VAL A 155 0.39 -5.21 13.07
CA VAL A 155 1.02 -5.11 14.40
C VAL A 155 0.76 -6.36 15.25
N ASP A 156 0.78 -7.52 14.58
CA ASP A 156 0.48 -8.85 15.13
C ASP A 156 1.74 -9.69 15.47
N LEU A 157 2.94 -9.12 15.45
CA LEU A 157 4.19 -9.89 15.62
C LEU A 157 4.59 -10.23 17.08
N ARG A 158 3.97 -9.66 18.15
CA ARG A 158 3.92 -10.14 19.57
C ARG A 158 3.43 -9.08 20.59
N SER A 159 2.98 -9.58 21.77
CA SER A 159 2.66 -8.95 23.09
C SER A 159 1.62 -7.81 23.16
N ALA A 160 0.67 -7.96 24.09
CA ALA A 160 -0.63 -7.28 24.20
C ALA A 160 -0.64 -5.91 24.90
N ASN A 161 0.51 -5.28 25.14
CA ASN A 161 0.61 -4.05 25.95
C ASN A 161 1.41 -2.93 25.25
N SER A 162 1.31 -2.81 23.93
CA SER A 162 1.94 -1.72 23.16
C SER A 162 0.96 -0.64 22.71
N ASP A 163 -0.33 -0.80 23.01
CA ASP A 163 -1.37 0.15 22.65
C ASP A 163 -1.23 1.46 23.42
N ARG A 164 -1.34 2.58 22.71
CA ARG A 164 -1.15 3.93 23.25
C ARG A 164 -2.07 4.90 22.55
N LEU A 165 -2.53 5.92 23.29
CA LEU A 165 -3.10 7.12 22.70
C LEU A 165 -1.99 8.16 22.58
N GLN A 166 -1.83 8.75 21.41
CA GLN A 166 -0.83 9.79 21.18
C GLN A 166 -1.31 10.85 20.22
N LEU A 167 -0.62 11.99 20.22
CA LEU A 167 -0.79 13.01 19.20
C LEU A 167 -0.28 12.48 17.86
N HIS A 168 -1.06 12.67 16.79
CA HIS A 168 -0.74 12.23 15.44
C HIS A 168 -0.51 13.40 14.48
N ALA A 169 -1.39 14.39 14.47
CA ALA A 169 -1.28 15.58 13.64
C ALA A 169 -1.97 16.78 14.31
N VAL A 170 -1.59 17.99 13.92
CA VAL A 170 -2.15 19.24 14.45
C VAL A 170 -2.42 20.18 13.28
N SER A 171 -3.61 20.80 13.28
CA SER A 171 -3.95 21.90 12.37
C SER A 171 -3.07 23.12 12.64
N ALA A 172 -2.92 24.00 11.65
CA ALA A 172 -2.02 25.16 11.79
C ALA A 172 -2.41 26.09 12.96
N THR A 173 -3.69 26.20 13.32
CA THR A 173 -4.14 27.00 14.48
C THR A 173 -4.15 26.23 15.80
N GLY A 174 -3.97 24.91 15.75
CA GLY A 174 -4.16 24.01 16.87
C GLY A 174 -5.60 23.89 17.35
N ARG A 175 -6.58 24.44 16.60
CA ARG A 175 -8.00 24.26 16.89
C ARG A 175 -8.40 22.79 16.77
N HIS A 176 -7.82 22.10 15.81
CA HIS A 176 -7.98 20.67 15.62
C HIS A 176 -6.66 19.94 15.80
N ALA A 177 -6.74 18.77 16.42
CA ALA A 177 -5.66 17.80 16.47
C ALA A 177 -6.20 16.40 16.21
N VAL A 178 -5.44 15.57 15.50
CA VAL A 178 -5.73 14.15 15.37
C VAL A 178 -4.98 13.42 16.48
N LEU A 179 -5.72 12.63 17.25
CA LEU A 179 -5.16 11.66 18.18
C LEU A 179 -5.25 10.28 17.57
N ALA A 180 -4.19 9.48 17.68
CA ALA A 180 -4.18 8.11 17.20
C ALA A 180 -4.11 7.14 18.37
N LEU A 181 -4.98 6.13 18.33
CA LEU A 181 -4.71 4.89 19.06
C LEU A 181 -3.80 4.04 18.19
N THR A 182 -2.61 3.78 18.71
CA THR A 182 -1.54 3.09 18.00
C THR A 182 -1.09 1.86 18.74
N ALA A 183 -0.67 0.82 18.02
CA ALA A 183 0.06 -0.30 18.59
C ALA A 183 1.39 -0.47 17.82
N ALA A 184 2.40 -1.05 18.46
CA ALA A 184 3.70 -1.31 17.84
C ALA A 184 4.06 -2.79 17.98
N ASN A 185 4.80 -3.32 17.00
CA ASN A 185 5.45 -4.62 17.15
C ASN A 185 6.63 -4.50 18.13
N ASN A 186 6.73 -5.45 19.06
CA ASN A 186 7.82 -5.48 20.04
C ASN A 186 8.68 -6.74 19.81
N ILE A 187 9.72 -6.62 18.98
CA ILE A 187 10.73 -7.68 18.82
C ILE A 187 12.12 -7.08 19.03
N ALA A 188 12.75 -7.45 20.15
CA ALA A 188 14.13 -7.14 20.51
C ALA A 188 15.21 -7.75 19.57
N GLN A 189 14.83 -8.33 18.42
CA GLN A 189 15.73 -9.05 17.51
C GLN A 189 15.74 -8.48 16.07
N ARG A 190 14.82 -7.58 15.71
CA ARG A 190 14.81 -6.88 14.42
C ARG A 190 14.33 -5.43 14.60
N PRO A 191 15.18 -4.41 14.38
CA PRO A 191 14.81 -2.99 14.55
C PRO A 191 13.74 -2.45 13.58
N LEU A 192 13.33 -3.25 12.58
CA LEU A 192 12.71 -2.77 11.34
C LEU A 192 11.24 -2.32 11.47
N ASP A 193 10.53 -2.69 12.56
CA ASP A 193 9.11 -2.30 12.71
C ASP A 193 8.72 -1.97 14.16
N GLN A 194 9.44 -1.05 14.78
CA GLN A 194 9.06 -0.51 16.09
C GLN A 194 8.13 0.70 15.98
N ARG A 195 7.85 1.18 14.75
CA ARG A 195 7.00 2.36 14.55
C ARG A 195 5.55 2.02 14.93
N PRO A 196 4.92 2.78 15.85
CA PRO A 196 3.53 2.59 16.17
C PRO A 196 2.65 2.82 14.94
N ARG A 197 1.66 1.96 14.74
CA ARG A 197 0.67 2.08 13.66
C ARG A 197 -0.68 2.35 14.25
N ALA A 198 -1.37 3.35 13.69
CA ALA A 198 -2.71 3.67 14.10
C ALA A 198 -3.67 2.54 13.69
N TYR A 199 -4.53 2.15 14.63
CA TYR A 199 -5.69 1.31 14.35
C TYR A 199 -7.01 2.07 14.53
N ARG A 200 -6.96 3.27 15.15
CA ARG A 200 -8.08 4.23 15.20
C ARG A 200 -7.55 5.66 15.27
N TYR A 201 -8.32 6.59 14.70
CA TYR A 201 -8.09 8.02 14.80
C TYR A 201 -9.28 8.73 15.46
N TYR A 202 -8.98 9.79 16.21
CA TYR A 202 -9.94 10.69 16.82
C TYR A 202 -9.61 12.13 16.45
N LEU A 203 -10.65 12.96 16.32
CA LEU A 203 -10.51 14.39 16.15
C LEU A 203 -10.76 15.08 17.50
N ALA A 204 -9.73 15.72 18.04
CA ALA A 204 -9.84 16.65 19.15
C ALA A 204 -10.10 18.06 18.60
N SER A 205 -11.22 18.66 18.98
CA SER A 205 -11.65 19.99 18.54
C SER A 205 -11.75 20.92 19.75
N VAL A 206 -11.04 22.04 19.68
CA VAL A 206 -11.05 23.05 20.74
C VAL A 206 -12.10 24.12 20.43
N THR A 207 -12.88 24.47 21.44
CA THR A 207 -13.89 25.53 21.41
C THR A 207 -13.80 26.38 22.66
N GLY A 208 -14.33 27.60 22.61
CA GLY A 208 -14.28 28.53 23.74
C GLY A 208 -12.90 29.12 23.99
N GLU A 209 -12.81 29.90 25.06
CA GLU A 209 -11.59 30.57 25.51
C GLU A 209 -11.60 30.71 27.04
N GLY A 210 -10.44 30.99 27.64
CA GLY A 210 -10.39 31.19 29.10
C GLY A 210 -10.77 29.91 29.86
N GLN A 211 -11.61 30.07 30.88
CA GLN A 211 -12.15 28.97 31.67
C GLN A 211 -13.27 28.20 30.95
N GLU A 212 -13.80 28.73 29.84
CA GLU A 212 -14.84 28.08 29.03
C GLU A 212 -14.25 27.23 27.90
N LEU A 213 -12.92 27.17 27.78
CA LEU A 213 -12.25 26.38 26.76
C LEU A 213 -12.54 24.89 26.99
N LEU A 214 -13.09 24.24 25.95
CA LEU A 214 -13.49 22.84 25.96
C LEU A 214 -12.83 22.11 24.79
N VAL A 215 -12.34 20.90 25.07
CA VAL A 215 -11.82 19.96 24.07
C VAL A 215 -12.84 18.85 23.84
N ALA A 216 -13.52 18.87 22.70
CA ALA A 216 -14.39 17.77 22.28
C ALA A 216 -13.57 16.72 21.53
N ILE A 217 -13.68 15.44 21.89
CA ILE A 217 -13.04 14.35 21.14
C ILE A 217 -14.12 13.51 20.47
N THR A 218 -14.03 13.33 19.15
CA THR A 218 -14.94 12.48 18.38
C THR A 218 -14.17 11.40 17.61
N PRO A 219 -14.73 10.19 17.44
CA PRO A 219 -14.17 9.20 16.52
C PRO A 219 -14.06 9.78 15.11
N LEU A 220 -12.91 9.58 14.47
CA LEU A 220 -12.65 10.08 13.12
C LEU A 220 -12.57 8.92 12.11
N TYR A 221 -11.71 7.94 12.36
CA TYR A 221 -11.56 6.75 11.51
C TYR A 221 -11.37 5.50 12.37
N GLY A 222 -12.11 4.44 12.05
CA GLY A 222 -11.96 3.11 12.63
C GLY A 222 -10.98 2.22 11.84
N VAL A 223 -10.85 0.98 12.28
CA VAL A 223 -9.96 0.00 11.62
C VAL A 223 -10.39 -0.30 10.19
N ASP A 224 -11.69 -0.36 9.93
CA ASP A 224 -12.25 -0.63 8.60
C ASP A 224 -12.09 0.56 7.65
N ASP A 225 -11.98 1.78 8.20
CA ASP A 225 -11.60 2.97 7.43
C ASP A 225 -10.10 2.95 7.13
N ILE A 226 -9.26 2.46 8.04
CA ILE A 226 -7.80 2.43 7.86
C ILE A 226 -7.37 1.32 6.91
N ALA A 227 -7.98 0.15 7.00
CA ALA A 227 -7.70 -1.02 6.19
C ALA A 227 -9.00 -1.58 5.59
N PRO A 228 -9.63 -0.83 4.66
CA PRO A 228 -10.88 -1.23 4.05
C PRO A 228 -10.73 -2.54 3.28
N GLU A 229 -11.83 -3.28 3.18
CA GLU A 229 -11.88 -4.50 2.36
C GLU A 229 -11.51 -4.19 0.90
N SER A 230 -10.73 -5.09 0.29
CA SER A 230 -10.35 -4.96 -1.11
C SER A 230 -11.56 -5.13 -2.02
N ILE A 231 -11.74 -4.22 -2.96
CA ILE A 231 -12.78 -4.32 -3.98
C ILE A 231 -12.17 -5.05 -5.18
N THR A 232 -12.68 -6.24 -5.51
CA THR A 232 -12.23 -7.00 -6.68
C THR A 232 -13.43 -7.45 -7.50
N THR A 233 -13.25 -7.48 -8.82
CA THR A 233 -14.24 -8.01 -9.76
C THR A 233 -13.52 -9.01 -10.65
N ARG A 234 -14.07 -10.22 -10.74
CA ARG A 234 -13.50 -11.30 -11.54
C ARG A 234 -14.61 -12.00 -12.32
N PRO A 235 -14.35 -12.41 -13.57
CA PRO A 235 -15.15 -13.40 -14.25
C PRO A 235 -15.38 -14.65 -13.37
N PRO A 236 -16.51 -15.34 -13.54
CA PRO A 236 -16.86 -16.50 -12.71
C PRO A 236 -15.89 -17.67 -12.94
N GLY A 237 -15.09 -17.98 -11.92
CA GLY A 237 -14.37 -19.25 -11.81
C GLY A 237 -13.25 -19.49 -12.82
N TYR A 238 -13.15 -20.76 -13.21
CA TYR A 238 -12.11 -21.40 -14.01
C TYR A 238 -12.80 -22.02 -15.25
N VAL A 239 -12.09 -22.15 -16.37
CA VAL A 239 -12.63 -22.68 -17.64
C VAL A 239 -11.88 -23.94 -18.06
N THR A 240 -12.60 -24.90 -18.63
CA THR A 240 -11.98 -26.08 -19.24
C THR A 240 -11.73 -25.78 -20.72
N LEU A 241 -10.54 -26.15 -21.21
CA LEU A 241 -10.27 -26.16 -22.65
C LEU A 241 -10.96 -27.36 -23.29
N ARG A 242 -11.88 -27.10 -24.23
CA ARG A 242 -12.46 -28.14 -25.08
C ARG A 242 -12.46 -27.73 -26.55
N PHE A 243 -12.16 -28.68 -27.42
CA PHE A 243 -12.41 -28.52 -28.84
C PHE A 243 -13.91 -28.72 -29.07
N THR A 244 -14.63 -27.65 -29.43
CA THR A 244 -16.11 -27.67 -29.56
C THR A 244 -16.59 -28.20 -30.89
N GLN A 245 -15.78 -28.13 -31.94
CA GLN A 245 -16.21 -28.63 -33.23
C GLN A 245 -16.07 -30.16 -33.25
N ALA A 246 -17.11 -30.82 -33.71
CA ALA A 246 -17.07 -32.24 -33.97
C ALA A 246 -16.04 -32.54 -35.07
N PRO A 247 -15.42 -33.73 -35.08
CA PRO A 247 -14.58 -34.17 -36.18
C PRO A 247 -15.31 -34.04 -37.52
N THR A 248 -14.60 -33.58 -38.54
CA THR A 248 -15.17 -33.39 -39.88
C THR A 248 -15.04 -34.69 -40.68
N GLU A 249 -16.14 -35.24 -41.18
CA GLU A 249 -16.09 -36.41 -42.08
C GLU A 249 -15.34 -36.04 -43.37
N ILE A 250 -14.30 -36.82 -43.68
CA ILE A 250 -13.51 -36.65 -44.91
C ILE A 250 -13.71 -37.79 -45.91
N SER A 251 -14.14 -38.97 -45.46
CA SER A 251 -14.51 -40.07 -46.35
C SER A 251 -15.42 -41.09 -45.69
N ARG A 252 -16.25 -41.76 -46.49
CA ARG A 252 -17.16 -42.82 -46.07
C ARG A 252 -17.11 -43.99 -47.06
N VAL A 253 -16.81 -45.18 -46.56
CA VAL A 253 -16.67 -46.40 -47.39
C VAL A 253 -17.64 -47.48 -46.90
N PRO A 254 -18.37 -48.17 -47.79
CA PRO A 254 -19.22 -49.29 -47.40
C PRO A 254 -18.45 -50.40 -46.67
N TYR A 255 -18.99 -50.86 -45.54
CA TYR A 255 -18.50 -52.05 -44.85
C TYR A 255 -19.50 -53.20 -45.04
N GLU A 256 -19.02 -54.30 -45.63
CA GLU A 256 -19.84 -55.49 -45.86
C GLU A 256 -19.46 -56.61 -44.88
N GLN A 257 -20.49 -57.29 -44.36
CA GLN A 257 -20.34 -58.50 -43.56
C GLN A 257 -21.17 -59.60 -44.22
N ASN A 258 -20.52 -60.72 -44.56
CA ASN A 258 -21.13 -61.83 -45.30
C ASN A 258 -21.75 -61.43 -46.66
N GLY A 259 -21.12 -60.49 -47.37
CA GLY A 259 -21.59 -59.99 -48.67
C GLY A 259 -22.85 -59.12 -48.60
N GLN A 260 -23.25 -58.68 -47.40
CA GLN A 260 -24.33 -57.72 -47.19
C GLN A 260 -23.76 -56.44 -46.59
N LEU A 261 -24.25 -55.29 -47.05
CA LEU A 261 -23.93 -53.98 -46.50
C LEU A 261 -24.32 -53.94 -45.01
N ALA A 262 -23.32 -53.85 -44.14
CA ALA A 262 -23.45 -53.99 -42.69
C ALA A 262 -23.14 -52.68 -41.94
N GLY A 263 -22.49 -51.71 -42.59
CA GLY A 263 -22.20 -50.41 -42.03
C GLY A 263 -21.40 -49.52 -42.98
N TYR A 264 -20.80 -48.48 -42.42
CA TYR A 264 -19.79 -47.65 -43.07
C TYR A 264 -18.53 -47.54 -42.22
N ASP A 265 -17.37 -47.63 -42.85
CA ASP A 265 -16.11 -47.16 -42.27
C ASP A 265 -15.97 -45.67 -42.64
N VAL A 266 -16.09 -44.82 -41.63
CA VAL A 266 -16.08 -43.36 -41.76
C VAL A 266 -14.77 -42.82 -41.21
N THR A 267 -14.09 -42.01 -42.03
CA THR A 267 -12.85 -41.34 -41.66
C THR A 267 -13.13 -39.87 -41.36
N TYR A 268 -12.62 -39.41 -40.23
CA TYR A 268 -12.81 -38.07 -39.72
C TYR A 268 -11.47 -37.33 -39.61
N SER A 269 -11.41 -36.11 -40.12
CA SER A 269 -10.39 -35.12 -39.76
C SER A 269 -10.69 -34.57 -38.37
N LEU A 270 -9.62 -34.35 -37.60
CA LEU A 270 -9.65 -33.76 -36.28
C LEU A 270 -9.25 -32.27 -36.31
N ASP A 271 -9.12 -31.68 -37.50
CA ASP A 271 -8.75 -30.27 -37.64
C ASP A 271 -9.87 -29.38 -37.10
N SER A 272 -9.56 -28.57 -36.09
CA SER A 272 -10.52 -27.69 -35.44
C SER A 272 -9.81 -26.53 -34.74
N PRO A 273 -10.39 -25.31 -34.73
CA PRO A 273 -10.05 -24.34 -33.71
C PRO A 273 -10.45 -24.88 -32.33
N GLY A 274 -9.63 -24.61 -31.31
CA GLY A 274 -10.00 -24.82 -29.91
C GLY A 274 -10.93 -23.73 -29.40
N SER A 275 -11.69 -24.06 -28.36
CA SER A 275 -12.54 -23.10 -27.65
C SER A 275 -12.47 -23.35 -26.15
N LEU A 276 -12.99 -22.41 -25.37
CA LEU A 276 -13.12 -22.53 -23.93
C LEU A 276 -14.60 -22.60 -23.56
N GLU A 277 -14.96 -23.39 -22.55
CA GLU A 277 -16.13 -23.06 -21.74
C GLU A 277 -15.90 -23.10 -20.24
N PRO A 278 -16.75 -22.38 -19.50
CA PRO A 278 -16.88 -22.53 -18.06
C PRO A 278 -17.22 -23.97 -17.65
N TYR A 279 -16.53 -24.47 -16.62
CA TYR A 279 -16.81 -25.76 -16.00
C TYR A 279 -16.75 -25.66 -14.47
N ALA A 280 -17.46 -26.54 -13.75
CA ALA A 280 -17.78 -26.38 -12.34
C ALA A 280 -16.81 -27.06 -11.33
N TRP A 281 -15.74 -27.70 -11.81
CA TRP A 281 -14.80 -28.47 -10.95
C TRP A 281 -13.45 -27.74 -10.81
N THR A 282 -12.66 -28.10 -9.80
CA THR A 282 -11.47 -27.34 -9.38
C THR A 282 -10.29 -27.42 -10.37
N THR A 283 -9.60 -26.27 -10.52
CA THR A 283 -8.25 -26.02 -11.10
C THR A 283 -8.03 -26.13 -12.61
N GLU A 284 -8.73 -25.34 -13.44
CA GLU A 284 -8.40 -25.25 -14.88
C GLU A 284 -8.52 -23.81 -15.41
N TYR A 285 -7.43 -23.24 -15.98
CA TYR A 285 -7.35 -22.00 -16.79
C TYR A 285 -8.05 -20.72 -16.29
N THR A 286 -7.32 -19.61 -16.27
CA THR A 286 -7.91 -18.30 -15.99
C THR A 286 -9.02 -17.99 -17.01
N THR A 287 -10.22 -17.69 -16.51
CA THR A 287 -11.37 -17.35 -17.35
C THR A 287 -11.08 -16.07 -18.15
N PRO A 288 -11.27 -16.06 -19.48
CA PRO A 288 -11.15 -14.85 -20.27
C PRO A 288 -12.09 -13.75 -19.79
N GLY A 289 -11.62 -12.51 -19.88
CA GLY A 289 -12.36 -11.33 -19.49
C GLY A 289 -11.55 -10.35 -18.66
N THR A 290 -12.25 -9.37 -18.12
CA THR A 290 -11.63 -8.26 -17.40
C THR A 290 -11.72 -8.48 -15.89
N TYR A 291 -10.56 -8.53 -15.25
CA TYR A 291 -10.39 -8.54 -13.80
C TYR A 291 -10.01 -7.13 -13.36
N THR A 292 -10.66 -6.64 -12.30
CA THR A 292 -10.29 -5.35 -11.71
C THR A 292 -10.10 -5.50 -10.22
N GLY A 293 -9.20 -4.70 -9.66
CA GLY A 293 -9.02 -4.64 -8.21
C GLY A 293 -8.60 -3.27 -7.72
N LEU A 294 -8.93 -3.04 -6.47
CA LEU A 294 -8.60 -1.83 -5.73
C LEU A 294 -8.31 -2.21 -4.28
N TYR A 295 -7.09 -1.91 -3.85
CA TYR A 295 -6.61 -2.11 -2.50
C TYR A 295 -6.16 -0.76 -1.96
N ARG A 296 -6.54 -0.43 -0.72
CA ARG A 296 -6.16 0.82 -0.07
C ARG A 296 -5.81 0.56 1.39
N ARG A 297 -4.82 1.30 1.91
CA ARG A 297 -4.51 1.37 3.34
C ARG A 297 -4.16 2.81 3.70
N MET A 298 -4.80 3.32 4.74
CA MET A 298 -4.49 4.62 5.28
C MET A 298 -3.15 4.54 6.02
N LEU A 299 -2.21 5.39 5.64
CA LEU A 299 -0.89 5.46 6.24
C LEU A 299 -0.86 6.47 7.38
N SER A 300 -1.57 7.59 7.20
CA SER A 300 -1.67 8.67 8.18
C SER A 300 -2.89 9.56 7.92
N VAL A 301 -3.15 10.48 8.85
CA VAL A 301 -4.06 11.61 8.67
C VAL A 301 -3.27 12.91 8.78
N ASP A 302 -3.50 13.82 7.85
CA ASP A 302 -2.91 15.16 7.81
C ASP A 302 -4.03 16.22 7.83
N PHE A 303 -3.70 17.51 7.74
CA PHE A 303 -4.68 18.59 7.62
C PHE A 303 -4.59 19.31 6.28
N ASP A 304 -5.75 19.61 5.70
CA ASP A 304 -5.93 20.67 4.71
C ASP A 304 -6.65 21.85 5.37
N GLY A 305 -5.86 22.84 5.78
CA GLY A 305 -6.31 23.88 6.69
C GLY A 305 -6.72 23.32 8.06
N GLU A 306 -8.03 23.26 8.30
CA GLU A 306 -8.64 22.76 9.53
C GLU A 306 -9.32 21.40 9.35
N THR A 307 -9.37 20.89 8.12
CA THR A 307 -10.05 19.63 7.79
C THR A 307 -9.05 18.48 7.81
N PRO A 308 -9.28 17.40 8.58
CA PRO A 308 -8.43 16.23 8.53
C PRO A 308 -8.61 15.50 7.19
N VAL A 309 -7.50 15.07 6.59
CA VAL A 309 -7.45 14.38 5.29
C VAL A 309 -6.63 13.09 5.42
N PRO A 310 -7.19 11.93 5.03
CA PRO A 310 -6.46 10.67 5.07
C PRO A 310 -5.42 10.60 3.94
N VAL A 311 -4.26 10.05 4.24
CA VAL A 311 -3.17 9.78 3.30
C VAL A 311 -3.12 8.29 3.04
N TRP A 312 -3.16 7.89 1.77
CA TRP A 312 -3.33 6.50 1.36
C TRP A 312 -2.09 5.92 0.67
N ALA A 313 -1.83 4.64 0.93
CA ALA A 313 -1.28 3.73 -0.07
C ALA A 313 -2.44 3.08 -0.81
N GLN A 314 -2.40 3.10 -2.13
CA GLN A 314 -3.41 2.54 -3.00
C GLN A 314 -2.75 1.80 -4.15
N VAL A 315 -3.31 0.65 -4.50
CA VAL A 315 -3.03 0.00 -5.77
C VAL A 315 -4.34 -0.37 -6.44
N SER A 316 -4.46 -0.03 -7.71
CA SER A 316 -5.55 -0.47 -8.57
C SER A 316 -5.01 -1.17 -9.81
N TYR A 317 -5.78 -2.09 -10.37
CA TYR A 317 -5.43 -2.72 -11.63
C TYR A 317 -6.65 -3.04 -12.48
N THR A 318 -6.40 -3.13 -13.78
CA THR A 318 -7.27 -3.75 -14.77
C THR A 318 -6.44 -4.78 -15.51
N CYS A 319 -6.87 -6.04 -15.50
CA CYS A 319 -6.22 -7.16 -16.17
C CYS A 319 -7.20 -7.77 -17.18
N GLU A 320 -6.79 -7.81 -18.43
CA GLU A 320 -7.52 -8.39 -19.55
C GLU A 320 -6.89 -9.73 -19.89
N VAL A 321 -7.63 -10.80 -19.66
CA VAL A 321 -7.26 -12.16 -20.06
C VAL A 321 -7.95 -12.44 -21.38
N GLU A 322 -7.17 -12.59 -22.45
CA GLU A 322 -7.71 -12.90 -23.77
C GLU A 322 -8.17 -14.35 -23.86
N ALA A 323 -9.11 -14.64 -24.75
CA ALA A 323 -9.42 -16.01 -25.09
C ALA A 323 -8.21 -16.62 -25.84
N PRO A 324 -7.58 -17.70 -25.33
CA PRO A 324 -6.51 -18.37 -26.03
C PRO A 324 -7.02 -18.95 -27.36
N ALA A 325 -6.17 -18.88 -28.36
CA ALA A 325 -6.39 -19.47 -29.66
C ALA A 325 -5.56 -20.75 -29.79
N PHE A 326 -6.23 -21.88 -30.03
CA PHE A 326 -5.60 -23.16 -30.31
C PHE A 326 -5.99 -23.65 -31.69
N THR A 327 -5.05 -24.27 -32.38
CA THR A 327 -5.29 -24.98 -33.64
C THR A 327 -4.97 -26.45 -33.43
N GLN A 328 -5.95 -27.31 -33.67
CA GLN A 328 -5.78 -28.75 -33.72
C GLN A 328 -5.43 -29.17 -35.14
N ALA A 329 -4.36 -29.94 -35.29
CA ALA A 329 -3.92 -30.50 -36.56
C ALA A 329 -3.95 -32.03 -36.50
N THR A 330 -4.58 -32.64 -37.49
CA THR A 330 -4.68 -34.08 -37.65
C THR A 330 -3.32 -34.66 -37.99
N ILE A 331 -2.86 -35.60 -37.18
CA ILE A 331 -1.66 -36.41 -37.42
C ILE A 331 -2.05 -37.77 -38.01
N GLU A 332 -3.11 -38.37 -37.47
CA GLU A 332 -3.71 -39.60 -37.95
C GLU A 332 -5.24 -39.44 -37.91
N PRO A 333 -5.96 -39.58 -39.04
CA PRO A 333 -7.41 -39.48 -39.03
C PRO A 333 -8.07 -40.50 -38.11
N ARG A 334 -9.21 -40.13 -37.54
CA ARG A 334 -10.02 -41.07 -36.76
C ARG A 334 -10.85 -41.91 -37.72
N VAL A 335 -10.87 -43.24 -37.53
CA VAL A 335 -11.70 -44.16 -38.35
C VAL A 335 -12.67 -44.89 -37.44
N VAL A 336 -13.95 -44.78 -37.75
CA VAL A 336 -15.06 -45.38 -36.99
C VAL A 336 -15.91 -46.23 -37.92
N ARG A 337 -16.31 -47.41 -37.44
CA ARG A 337 -17.28 -48.26 -38.12
C ARG A 337 -18.67 -48.04 -37.52
N GLU A 338 -19.51 -47.39 -38.31
CA GLU A 338 -20.92 -47.12 -38.03
C GLU A 338 -21.78 -48.28 -38.55
N ARG A 339 -22.42 -49.06 -37.67
CA ARG A 339 -23.20 -50.26 -38.04
C ARG A 339 -24.70 -49.95 -38.14
N PHE A 340 -25.42 -50.61 -39.07
CA PHE A 340 -26.83 -50.31 -39.34
C PHE A 340 -27.87 -50.87 -38.35
N ALA A 341 -27.53 -51.72 -37.36
CA ALA A 341 -28.55 -52.40 -36.54
C ALA A 341 -28.26 -52.55 -35.02
N SER A 342 -29.15 -51.89 -34.25
CA SER A 342 -29.71 -52.04 -32.89
C SER A 342 -28.95 -52.51 -31.64
N ILE A 343 -27.75 -53.10 -31.66
CA ILE A 343 -27.08 -53.55 -30.41
C ILE A 343 -25.55 -53.33 -30.39
N GLY A 344 -25.02 -52.45 -31.22
CA GLY A 344 -23.59 -52.14 -31.26
C GLY A 344 -23.32 -50.66 -31.11
N TYR A 345 -22.42 -50.29 -30.20
CA TYR A 345 -21.78 -48.98 -30.21
C TYR A 345 -20.85 -48.88 -31.43
N ASP A 346 -20.64 -47.66 -31.92
CA ASP A 346 -19.66 -47.37 -32.96
C ASP A 346 -18.29 -48.00 -32.62
N GLU A 347 -17.76 -48.79 -33.56
CA GLU A 347 -16.48 -49.48 -33.36
C GLU A 347 -15.34 -48.57 -33.83
N VAL A 348 -14.50 -48.12 -32.89
CA VAL A 348 -13.33 -47.29 -33.21
C VAL A 348 -12.24 -48.17 -33.79
N LEU A 349 -12.06 -48.11 -35.12
CA LEU A 349 -11.02 -48.86 -35.84
C LEU A 349 -9.65 -48.19 -35.68
N VAL A 350 -9.63 -46.86 -35.71
CA VAL A 350 -8.44 -46.03 -35.46
C VAL A 350 -8.89 -44.86 -34.59
N ALA A 351 -8.28 -44.71 -33.40
CA ALA A 351 -8.65 -43.67 -32.44
C ALA A 351 -8.49 -42.24 -33.00
N GLY A 352 -7.59 -42.07 -33.97
CA GLY A 352 -7.15 -40.78 -34.49
C GLY A 352 -6.16 -40.11 -33.56
N ARG A 353 -5.20 -39.39 -34.14
CA ARG A 353 -4.17 -38.64 -33.42
C ARG A 353 -4.12 -37.21 -33.92
N TYR A 354 -3.87 -36.30 -32.99
CA TYR A 354 -3.79 -34.87 -33.29
C TYR A 354 -2.68 -34.22 -32.49
N ARG A 355 -2.25 -33.04 -32.93
CA ARG A 355 -1.39 -32.13 -32.17
C ARG A 355 -2.08 -30.78 -32.09
N SER A 356 -2.15 -30.21 -30.90
CA SER A 356 -2.71 -28.87 -30.72
C SER A 356 -1.59 -27.91 -30.36
N THR A 357 -1.55 -26.78 -31.07
CA THR A 357 -0.59 -25.70 -30.83
C THR A 357 -1.37 -24.40 -30.68
N GLY A 358 -0.91 -23.53 -29.78
CA GLY A 358 -1.59 -22.28 -29.52
C GLY A 358 -1.18 -21.64 -28.22
N GLY A 359 -1.98 -20.69 -27.79
CA GLY A 359 -1.62 -19.84 -26.69
C GLY A 359 -2.54 -18.64 -26.55
N GLY A 360 -2.13 -17.71 -25.71
CA GLY A 360 -2.84 -16.45 -25.56
C GLY A 360 -2.05 -15.46 -24.75
N ALA A 361 -2.57 -14.24 -24.66
CA ALA A 361 -1.96 -13.16 -23.91
C ALA A 361 -2.85 -12.75 -22.73
N VAL A 362 -2.20 -12.12 -21.75
CA VAL A 362 -2.83 -11.42 -20.65
C VAL A 362 -2.15 -10.08 -20.53
N HIS A 363 -2.93 -9.00 -20.44
CA HIS A 363 -2.42 -7.65 -20.29
C HIS A 363 -2.95 -7.04 -19.00
N ALA A 364 -2.12 -6.35 -18.24
CA ALA A 364 -2.56 -5.64 -17.05
C ALA A 364 -1.96 -4.24 -16.96
N GLN A 365 -2.83 -3.28 -16.70
CA GLN A 365 -2.46 -1.94 -16.26
C GLN A 365 -2.60 -1.87 -14.75
N ILE A 366 -1.51 -1.54 -14.06
CA ILE A 366 -1.46 -1.43 -12.60
C ILE A 366 -1.08 0.00 -12.24
N ASN A 367 -1.85 0.64 -11.36
CA ASN A 367 -1.59 1.99 -10.88
C ASN A 367 -1.34 1.96 -9.38
N VAL A 368 -0.24 2.55 -8.96
CA VAL A 368 0.16 2.67 -7.55
C VAL A 368 0.15 4.13 -7.15
N THR A 369 -0.32 4.42 -5.94
CA THR A 369 -0.30 5.76 -5.34
C THR A 369 0.06 5.65 -3.86
N VAL A 370 1.00 6.47 -3.39
CA VAL A 370 1.41 6.59 -1.98
C VAL A 370 1.54 8.07 -1.67
N GLY A 371 0.55 8.65 -0.99
CA GLY A 371 0.48 10.10 -0.82
C GLY A 371 0.53 10.83 -2.17
N ALA A 372 1.51 11.72 -2.34
CA ALA A 372 1.75 12.43 -3.60
C ALA A 372 2.53 11.64 -4.66
N TRP A 373 3.13 10.50 -4.31
CA TRP A 373 3.83 9.65 -5.28
C TRP A 373 2.83 8.77 -6.03
N SER A 374 3.00 8.65 -7.34
CA SER A 374 2.22 7.71 -8.15
C SER A 374 3.06 7.13 -9.28
N MET A 375 2.67 5.95 -9.73
CA MET A 375 3.23 5.32 -10.92
C MET A 375 2.23 4.39 -11.60
N SER A 376 2.51 4.11 -12.86
CA SER A 376 1.79 3.17 -13.68
C SER A 376 2.75 2.09 -14.17
N LEU A 377 2.31 0.83 -14.12
CA LEU A 377 3.04 -0.33 -14.62
C LEU A 377 2.17 -1.03 -15.67
N GLN A 378 2.80 -1.39 -16.78
CA GLN A 378 2.20 -2.22 -17.82
C GLN A 378 2.81 -3.60 -17.71
N MET A 379 1.96 -4.62 -17.67
CA MET A 379 2.39 -6.00 -17.57
C MET A 379 1.73 -6.84 -18.66
N GLU A 380 2.51 -7.74 -19.24
CA GLU A 380 2.06 -8.69 -20.25
C GLU A 380 2.54 -10.09 -19.88
N ALA A 381 1.69 -11.09 -20.10
CA ALA A 381 2.08 -12.49 -20.06
C ALA A 381 1.58 -13.18 -21.33
N THR A 382 2.51 -13.68 -22.15
CA THR A 382 2.17 -14.56 -23.28
C THR A 382 2.39 -16.01 -22.86
N SER A 383 1.48 -16.88 -23.26
CA SER A 383 1.58 -18.31 -22.98
C SER A 383 1.59 -19.06 -24.29
N GLU A 384 2.54 -19.97 -24.47
CA GLU A 384 2.60 -20.87 -25.63
C GLU A 384 2.56 -22.32 -25.15
N LEU A 385 1.75 -23.12 -25.83
CA LEU A 385 1.68 -24.55 -25.61
C LEU A 385 1.64 -25.32 -26.91
N ASP A 386 2.41 -26.41 -26.86
CA ASP A 386 2.30 -27.53 -27.77
C ASP A 386 1.91 -28.79 -26.98
N THR A 387 0.79 -29.42 -27.35
CA THR A 387 0.33 -30.60 -26.63
C THR A 387 1.15 -31.86 -26.93
N GLY A 388 2.02 -31.82 -27.94
CA GLY A 388 2.52 -33.02 -28.59
C GLY A 388 1.38 -33.81 -29.26
N ILE A 389 1.66 -35.06 -29.61
CA ILE A 389 0.69 -35.93 -30.29
C ILE A 389 -0.18 -36.64 -29.25
N LEU A 390 -1.50 -36.42 -29.32
CA LEU A 390 -2.50 -37.02 -28.45
C LEU A 390 -3.46 -37.91 -29.24
N ARG A 391 -3.99 -38.96 -28.60
CA ARG A 391 -5.07 -39.80 -29.12
C ARG A 391 -6.43 -39.21 -28.78
N TYR A 392 -7.27 -39.07 -29.80
CA TYR A 392 -8.59 -38.45 -29.66
C TYR A 392 -9.53 -39.29 -28.78
N ALA A 393 -10.18 -38.61 -27.82
CA ALA A 393 -11.07 -39.19 -26.81
C ALA A 393 -10.46 -40.28 -25.90
N VAL A 394 -9.12 -40.44 -25.91
CA VAL A 394 -8.40 -41.42 -25.09
C VAL A 394 -7.41 -40.74 -24.16
N ASP A 395 -6.58 -39.85 -24.71
CA ASP A 395 -5.57 -39.16 -23.91
C ASP A 395 -6.18 -37.92 -23.25
N SER A 396 -5.80 -37.69 -21.99
CA SER A 396 -6.10 -36.44 -21.31
C SER A 396 -5.24 -35.31 -21.87
N TRP A 397 -5.60 -34.09 -21.49
CA TRP A 397 -4.77 -32.92 -21.73
C TRP A 397 -3.31 -33.15 -21.26
N PRO A 398 -2.30 -32.65 -21.99
CA PRO A 398 -0.90 -32.90 -21.69
C PRO A 398 -0.52 -32.40 -20.30
N ILE A 399 0.38 -33.15 -19.66
CA ILE A 399 1.08 -32.72 -18.44
C ILE A 399 2.40 -32.01 -18.74
N ALA A 400 2.81 -32.00 -20.02
CA ALA A 400 4.02 -31.31 -20.45
C ALA A 400 3.88 -29.80 -20.17
N PRO A 401 4.93 -29.13 -19.67
CA PRO A 401 4.80 -27.75 -19.28
C PRO A 401 4.57 -26.81 -20.47
N ALA A 402 3.67 -25.85 -20.29
CA ALA A 402 3.57 -24.67 -21.15
C ALA A 402 4.67 -23.66 -20.78
N THR A 403 5.02 -22.78 -21.71
CA THR A 403 5.95 -21.67 -21.41
C THR A 403 5.16 -20.38 -21.30
N ASN A 404 5.21 -19.75 -20.13
CA ASN A 404 4.72 -18.39 -19.95
C ASN A 404 5.90 -17.41 -20.03
N THR A 405 5.82 -16.42 -20.89
CA THR A 405 6.76 -15.29 -20.94
C THR A 405 6.09 -14.06 -20.34
N TYR A 406 6.70 -13.52 -19.29
CA TYR A 406 6.23 -12.34 -18.59
C TYR A 406 7.08 -11.14 -18.96
N THR A 407 6.45 -9.99 -19.16
CA THR A 407 7.11 -8.71 -19.42
C THR A 407 6.47 -7.65 -18.55
N LEU A 408 7.28 -6.96 -17.75
CA LEU A 408 6.86 -5.80 -16.98
C LEU A 408 7.59 -4.56 -17.53
N THR A 409 6.84 -3.49 -17.77
CA THR A 409 7.36 -2.17 -18.12
C THR A 409 6.90 -1.15 -17.10
N SER A 410 7.82 -0.40 -16.52
CA SER A 410 7.50 0.65 -15.55
C SER A 410 8.58 1.73 -15.48
N ALA A 411 8.26 2.85 -14.83
CA ALA A 411 9.24 3.89 -14.50
C ALA A 411 10.31 3.44 -13.49
N LEU A 412 10.08 2.35 -12.75
CA LEU A 412 11.06 1.73 -11.84
C LEU A 412 12.06 0.84 -12.60
N GLY A 413 11.85 0.62 -13.90
CA GLY A 413 12.57 -0.34 -14.71
C GLY A 413 11.64 -1.39 -15.30
N GLY A 414 12.11 -2.04 -16.36
CA GLY A 414 11.45 -3.18 -16.99
C GLY A 414 12.26 -4.45 -16.85
N HIS A 415 11.58 -5.59 -16.91
CA HIS A 415 12.24 -6.89 -17.00
C HIS A 415 11.32 -7.88 -17.70
N SER A 416 11.93 -8.95 -18.21
CA SER A 416 11.21 -10.06 -18.81
C SER A 416 11.83 -11.38 -18.35
N TYR A 417 11.00 -12.39 -18.13
CA TYR A 417 11.43 -13.74 -17.83
C TYR A 417 10.44 -14.76 -18.37
N ALA A 418 10.90 -15.98 -18.62
CA ALA A 418 10.05 -17.10 -18.99
C ALA A 418 10.06 -18.16 -17.89
N GLU A 419 8.92 -18.81 -17.69
CA GLU A 419 8.75 -19.89 -16.73
C GLU A 419 7.99 -21.05 -17.36
N ALA A 420 8.49 -22.26 -17.15
CA ALA A 420 7.78 -23.48 -17.49
C ALA A 420 6.68 -23.71 -16.44
N VAL A 421 5.43 -23.63 -16.86
CA VAL A 421 4.26 -23.80 -16.00
C VAL A 421 3.49 -25.04 -16.39
N ARG A 422 2.69 -25.57 -15.47
CA ARG A 422 1.67 -26.54 -15.86
C ARG A 422 0.70 -25.87 -16.82
N PRO A 423 0.17 -26.58 -17.82
CA PRO A 423 -0.69 -25.91 -18.78
C PRO A 423 -1.96 -25.30 -18.18
N GLU A 424 -2.51 -25.92 -17.14
CA GLU A 424 -3.61 -25.35 -16.32
C GLU A 424 -3.33 -23.94 -15.74
N ARG A 425 -2.07 -23.47 -15.77
CA ARG A 425 -1.61 -22.14 -15.32
C ARG A 425 -1.16 -21.24 -16.47
N MET A 426 -1.44 -21.59 -17.72
CA MET A 426 -1.30 -20.64 -18.83
C MET A 426 -2.21 -19.43 -18.61
N GLN A 427 -1.82 -18.30 -19.18
CA GLN A 427 -2.51 -17.02 -19.07
C GLN A 427 -2.90 -16.70 -17.61
N PRO A 428 -1.91 -16.59 -16.73
CA PRO A 428 -2.18 -16.34 -15.33
C PRO A 428 -2.84 -14.98 -15.18
N TYR A 429 -3.72 -14.88 -14.19
CA TYR A 429 -4.22 -13.59 -13.75
C TYR A 429 -3.05 -12.69 -13.30
N LEU A 430 -2.96 -11.51 -13.93
CA LEU A 430 -1.97 -10.48 -13.61
C LEU A 430 -2.63 -9.40 -12.74
N GLY A 431 -1.88 -8.82 -11.80
CA GLY A 431 -2.41 -7.76 -10.96
C GLY A 431 -1.48 -7.44 -9.81
N ALA A 432 -2.06 -6.89 -8.74
CA ALA A 432 -1.30 -6.54 -7.56
C ALA A 432 -2.13 -6.68 -6.28
N GLY A 433 -1.44 -6.69 -5.15
CA GLY A 433 -2.08 -6.63 -3.83
C GLY A 433 -1.31 -5.70 -2.90
N LEU A 434 -2.03 -5.18 -1.90
CA LEU A 434 -1.46 -4.42 -0.78
C LEU A 434 -1.55 -5.29 0.47
N SER A 435 -0.42 -5.58 1.09
CA SER A 435 -0.33 -6.47 2.24
C SER A 435 0.75 -6.00 3.21
N HIS A 436 1.21 -6.90 4.07
CA HIS A 436 2.35 -6.69 4.95
C HIS A 436 3.37 -7.77 4.66
N ASP A 437 4.66 -7.46 4.78
CA ASP A 437 5.68 -8.48 4.65
C ASP A 437 5.53 -9.56 5.76
N GLY A 438 6.11 -10.73 5.54
CA GLY A 438 6.05 -11.81 6.53
C GLY A 438 6.94 -11.57 7.76
N ALA A 439 7.97 -10.75 7.62
CA ALA A 439 9.11 -10.72 8.53
C ALA A 439 9.11 -9.52 9.49
N THR A 440 8.70 -8.36 9.01
CA THR A 440 8.67 -7.07 9.72
C THR A 440 7.25 -6.51 9.82
N ARG A 441 6.27 -7.12 9.14
CA ARG A 441 4.96 -6.58 8.83
C ARG A 441 4.97 -5.24 8.12
N GLN A 442 6.08 -4.79 7.55
CA GLN A 442 6.12 -3.55 6.77
C GLN A 442 5.05 -3.57 5.66
N PRO A 443 4.28 -2.49 5.47
CA PRO A 443 3.32 -2.44 4.37
C PRO A 443 4.04 -2.60 3.03
N LEU A 444 3.49 -3.44 2.16
CA LEU A 444 4.05 -3.69 0.84
C LEU A 444 2.99 -3.80 -0.23
N ILE A 445 3.38 -3.44 -1.45
CA ILE A 445 2.63 -3.71 -2.67
C ILE A 445 3.39 -4.78 -3.45
N SER A 446 2.75 -5.92 -3.70
CA SER A 446 3.28 -6.98 -4.54
C SER A 446 2.62 -6.95 -5.90
N ILE A 447 3.43 -6.93 -6.96
CA ILE A 447 2.98 -7.14 -8.33
C ILE A 447 3.01 -8.63 -8.63
N TYR A 448 1.85 -9.24 -8.87
CA TYR A 448 1.73 -10.67 -9.14
C TYR A 448 2.41 -11.02 -10.45
N HIS A 449 3.27 -12.04 -10.45
CA HIS A 449 4.10 -12.46 -11.59
C HIS A 449 5.05 -11.40 -12.15
N GLY A 450 4.96 -10.13 -11.74
CA GLY A 450 5.88 -9.08 -12.16
C GLY A 450 7.17 -9.03 -11.34
N ARG A 451 7.44 -10.02 -10.46
CA ARG A 451 8.60 -10.08 -9.54
C ARG A 451 9.01 -8.70 -8.99
N THR A 452 8.02 -7.88 -8.65
CA THR A 452 8.23 -6.49 -8.25
C THR A 452 7.52 -6.29 -6.93
N ILE A 453 8.26 -5.81 -5.95
CA ILE A 453 7.72 -5.43 -4.65
C ILE A 453 8.03 -3.96 -4.38
N ILE A 454 7.09 -3.28 -3.77
CA ILE A 454 7.26 -1.92 -3.27
C ILE A 454 7.06 -1.97 -1.77
N LEU A 455 8.10 -1.67 -1.01
CA LEU A 455 8.06 -1.59 0.46
C LEU A 455 7.85 -0.14 0.88
N LEU A 456 7.00 0.07 1.89
CA LEU A 456 6.65 1.39 2.41
C LEU A 456 7.28 1.58 3.79
N ASP A 457 8.30 2.44 3.89
CA ASP A 457 8.96 2.78 5.15
C ASP A 457 8.17 3.89 5.86
N LEU A 458 7.52 3.58 6.98
CA LEU A 458 6.75 4.57 7.75
C LEU A 458 7.68 5.42 8.62
N TYR A 459 8.47 6.30 8.01
CA TYR A 459 9.49 7.09 8.71
C TYR A 459 8.92 7.99 9.80
N SER A 460 7.79 8.65 9.51
CA SER A 460 7.05 9.51 10.42
C SER A 460 5.56 9.54 10.06
N ASN A 461 4.76 10.23 10.88
CA ASN A 461 3.33 10.41 10.59
C ASN A 461 3.07 11.20 9.30
N ASN A 462 4.05 11.95 8.79
CA ASN A 462 3.92 12.81 7.60
C ASN A 462 4.88 12.44 6.45
N LEU A 463 5.71 11.40 6.60
CA LEU A 463 6.69 10.99 5.60
C LEU A 463 6.75 9.47 5.47
N VAL A 464 6.54 9.00 4.24
CA VAL A 464 6.61 7.57 3.89
C VAL A 464 7.70 7.37 2.85
N GLY A 465 8.70 6.56 3.17
CA GLY A 465 9.68 6.09 2.20
C GLY A 465 9.09 5.07 1.25
N VAL A 466 9.50 5.15 -0.01
CA VAL A 466 9.15 4.20 -1.05
C VAL A 466 10.42 3.50 -1.50
N CYS A 467 10.46 2.20 -1.26
CA CYS A 467 11.50 1.29 -1.72
C CYS A 467 10.92 0.37 -2.77
N ALA A 468 11.67 0.06 -3.82
CA ALA A 468 11.22 -0.86 -4.86
C ALA A 468 12.31 -1.89 -5.17
N GLN A 469 11.88 -3.11 -5.41
CA GLN A 469 12.72 -4.16 -5.97
C GLN A 469 12.05 -4.62 -7.26
N VAL A 470 12.81 -4.63 -8.35
CA VAL A 470 12.35 -5.09 -9.67
C VAL A 470 13.12 -6.35 -10.04
N ALA A 471 12.39 -7.40 -10.42
CA ALA A 471 12.94 -8.72 -10.68
C ALA A 471 13.76 -9.25 -9.49
N ASP A 472 14.89 -9.89 -9.77
CA ASP A 472 15.84 -10.38 -8.77
C ASP A 472 16.91 -9.31 -8.42
N GLY A 473 16.66 -8.04 -8.77
CA GLY A 473 17.54 -6.91 -8.47
C GLY A 473 17.58 -6.57 -6.98
N PRO A 474 18.45 -5.63 -6.56
CA PRO A 474 18.45 -5.14 -5.19
C PRO A 474 17.18 -4.30 -4.90
N LEU A 475 16.81 -4.22 -3.63
CA LEU A 475 15.85 -3.23 -3.16
C LEU A 475 16.52 -1.85 -3.20
N VAL A 476 15.89 -0.89 -3.88
CA VAL A 476 16.42 0.47 -4.05
C VAL A 476 15.44 1.50 -3.47
N HIS A 477 15.96 2.60 -2.92
CA HIS A 477 15.13 3.74 -2.56
C HIS A 477 14.67 4.44 -3.84
N VAL A 478 13.36 4.65 -3.96
CA VAL A 478 12.75 5.47 -5.02
C VAL A 478 12.67 6.93 -4.56
N GLY A 479 12.33 7.13 -3.29
CA GLY A 479 12.17 8.44 -2.69
C GLY A 479 11.31 8.39 -1.44
N ALA A 480 10.80 9.53 -1.00
CA ALA A 480 9.80 9.60 0.04
C ALA A 480 8.65 10.54 -0.33
N ALA A 481 7.45 10.14 0.07
CA ALA A 481 6.21 10.83 -0.21
C ALA A 481 5.63 11.41 1.09
N THR A 482 5.12 12.62 0.98
CA THR A 482 4.17 13.22 1.92
C THR A 482 2.78 13.18 1.29
N ARG A 483 1.78 13.80 1.94
CA ARG A 483 0.48 14.03 1.30
C ARG A 483 0.59 14.89 0.04
N LEU A 484 1.48 15.88 0.02
CA LEU A 484 1.51 16.95 -0.97
C LEU A 484 2.69 16.88 -1.94
N THR A 485 3.79 16.24 -1.53
CA THR A 485 5.06 16.30 -2.23
C THR A 485 5.72 14.93 -2.28
N PHE A 486 6.51 14.70 -3.32
CA PHE A 486 7.38 13.53 -3.43
C PHE A 486 8.80 14.02 -3.70
N GLN A 487 9.75 13.53 -2.90
CA GLN A 487 11.17 13.79 -3.10
C GLN A 487 11.84 12.50 -3.58
N SER A 488 12.31 12.50 -4.84
CA SER A 488 13.08 11.39 -5.39
C SER A 488 14.43 11.24 -4.69
N MET A 489 14.86 10.01 -4.49
CA MET A 489 16.19 9.68 -3.98
C MET A 489 16.81 8.61 -4.88
N ALA A 490 18.10 8.73 -5.18
CA ALA A 490 18.85 7.71 -5.89
C ALA A 490 19.79 7.00 -4.91
N GLY A 491 19.72 5.67 -4.83
CA GLY A 491 20.65 4.86 -4.04
C GLY A 491 20.14 3.45 -3.76
N GLU A 492 21.07 2.54 -3.46
CA GLU A 492 20.73 1.23 -2.89
C GLU A 492 20.03 1.46 -1.54
N SER A 493 18.90 0.78 -1.32
CA SER A 493 18.36 0.66 0.02
C SER A 493 19.22 -0.36 0.74
N THR A 494 19.71 -0.04 1.93
CA THR A 494 20.16 -1.06 2.87
C THR A 494 18.95 -1.51 3.68
N PRO A 495 18.26 -2.61 3.31
CA PRO A 495 17.07 -3.11 4.02
C PRO A 495 17.33 -3.56 5.47
N SER A 496 18.53 -3.30 6.03
CA SER A 496 19.02 -3.91 7.26
C SER A 496 19.19 -2.96 8.45
N THR A 497 18.94 -1.65 8.32
CA THR A 497 19.13 -0.69 9.42
C THR A 497 17.86 0.08 9.72
N ALA A 498 17.52 0.22 11.01
CA ALA A 498 16.50 1.16 11.48
C ALA A 498 16.76 2.51 10.82
N SER A 499 15.84 2.88 9.94
CA SER A 499 15.95 4.09 9.13
C SER A 499 14.87 5.04 9.60
N TYR A 500 15.30 6.21 10.06
CA TYR A 500 14.46 7.32 10.43
C TYR A 500 14.33 8.27 9.25
N GLY A 501 13.30 9.09 9.28
CA GLY A 501 13.12 10.16 8.33
C GLY A 501 12.23 11.25 8.91
N SER A 502 12.36 12.45 8.38
CA SER A 502 11.59 13.60 8.83
C SER A 502 11.41 14.58 7.69
N TYR A 503 10.26 15.23 7.65
CA TYR A 503 9.90 16.18 6.61
C TYR A 503 9.64 17.56 7.23
N ASN A 504 10.20 18.60 6.63
CA ASN A 504 9.94 19.97 6.98
C ASN A 504 8.76 20.50 6.15
N PRO A 505 7.59 20.75 6.76
CA PRO A 505 6.41 21.18 6.04
C PRO A 505 6.46 22.62 5.52
N VAL A 506 7.47 23.41 5.91
CA VAL A 506 7.64 24.79 5.41
C VAL A 506 8.63 24.81 4.25
N THR A 507 9.79 24.17 4.41
CA THR A 507 10.86 24.20 3.41
C THR A 507 10.70 23.15 2.32
N GLY A 508 9.91 22.10 2.56
CA GLY A 508 9.81 20.93 1.69
C GLY A 508 11.00 19.98 1.76
N GLN A 509 12.00 20.26 2.61
CA GLN A 509 13.16 19.38 2.79
C GLN A 509 12.77 18.10 3.52
N ALA A 510 13.28 16.96 3.07
CA ALA A 510 13.18 15.69 3.79
C ALA A 510 14.55 15.09 4.08
N VAL A 511 14.64 14.42 5.23
CA VAL A 511 15.68 13.44 5.54
C VAL A 511 15.05 12.06 5.48
N ILE A 512 15.72 11.13 4.81
CA ILE A 512 15.23 9.80 4.46
C ILE A 512 16.38 8.84 4.77
N GLY A 513 16.10 7.69 5.40
CA GLY A 513 17.13 6.67 5.59
C GLY A 513 18.14 6.94 6.72
N ALA A 514 17.86 7.85 7.65
CA ALA A 514 18.82 8.22 8.70
C ALA A 514 18.99 7.10 9.74
N LEU A 515 20.23 6.78 10.13
CA LEU A 515 20.49 5.72 11.13
C LEU A 515 20.09 6.09 12.56
N ASN A 516 19.98 7.39 12.84
CA ASN A 516 19.61 7.93 14.15
C ASN A 516 18.32 8.76 14.00
N PRO A 517 17.52 8.90 15.07
CA PRO A 517 16.37 9.80 15.07
C PRO A 517 16.70 11.19 14.50
N VAL A 518 15.81 11.71 13.65
CA VAL A 518 15.90 13.03 12.99
C VAL A 518 14.60 13.80 13.23
N ASN A 519 14.65 15.12 13.39
CA ASN A 519 13.46 15.97 13.44
C ASN A 519 13.78 17.37 12.90
N TRP A 520 12.75 18.21 12.72
CA TRP A 520 12.90 19.63 12.42
C TRP A 520 12.37 20.47 13.57
N ILE A 521 13.13 21.50 13.95
CA ILE A 521 12.76 22.49 14.96
C ILE A 521 12.59 23.85 14.30
#